data_AF-A0A183HUL8-F1
#
_entry.id   AF-A0A183HUL8-F1
#
_cell.length_a   1.000
_cell.length_b   1.000
_cell.length_c   1.000
_cell.angle_alpha   90.00
_cell.angle_beta   90.00
_cell.angle_gamma   90.00
#
_symmetry.space_group_name_H-M   'P 1'
#
loop_
_entity.id
_entity.type
_entity.pdbx_description
1 polymer ?
#
loop_
_entity_poly.entity_id
_entity_poly.type
_entity_poly.pdbx_seq_one_letter_code
_entity_poly.pdbx_strand_id
1 'polypeptide(L)'
;WSCGSNYNGELGRGGVKEGSFTIYPVHISSTVSIIQISAGRSHSMAVSDDGRLFAWGSNSHGQLAMSTDVLNSDIPKRVPSLPETVQVACGASHTVSLNGGGRVFIWGQQSDGRIRHSPAEIEIFISIPVIRISAGNLFTMVLTASGTLFAWGKNDEGQLGDFTNRSAFAGI
;
A
#
# COMPACT_ATOMS: atom_id res chain seq x y z
N TRP A 1 -4.90 -14.31 -8.58
CA TRP A 1 -4.15 -15.53 -8.25
C TRP A 1 -2.91 -15.15 -7.46
N SER A 2 -2.40 -16.03 -6.61
CA SER A 2 -1.22 -15.79 -5.75
C SER A 2 -0.44 -17.08 -5.49
N CYS A 3 0.87 -16.96 -5.28
CA CYS A 3 1.76 -18.06 -4.87
C CYS A 3 2.88 -17.53 -3.96
N GLY A 4 3.60 -18.42 -3.27
CA GLY A 4 4.72 -18.05 -2.40
C GLY A 4 4.44 -18.26 -0.91
N SER A 5 5.04 -17.43 -0.07
CA SER A 5 4.88 -17.45 1.39
C SER A 5 3.43 -17.19 1.81
N ASN A 6 2.99 -17.80 2.91
CA ASN A 6 1.65 -17.58 3.48
C ASN A 6 1.63 -17.58 5.01
N TYR A 7 2.76 -17.23 5.64
CA TYR A 7 2.88 -17.22 7.11
C TYR A 7 1.99 -16.15 7.77
N ASN A 8 1.61 -15.11 7.02
CA ASN A 8 0.72 -14.04 7.48
C ASN A 8 -0.62 -14.03 6.74
N GLY A 9 -0.87 -15.00 5.86
CA GLY A 9 -2.09 -15.03 5.04
C GLY A 9 -1.99 -14.16 3.79
N GLU A 10 -0.79 -13.76 3.37
CA GLU A 10 -0.54 -12.86 2.23
C GLU A 10 -0.96 -13.44 0.87
N LEU A 11 -1.33 -14.73 0.81
CA LEU A 11 -1.97 -15.33 -0.37
C LEU A 11 -3.49 -15.16 -0.41
N GLY A 12 -4.16 -14.77 0.68
CA GLY A 12 -5.60 -14.45 0.64
C GLY A 12 -6.52 -15.63 0.33
N ARG A 13 -6.08 -16.86 0.61
CA ARG A 13 -6.79 -18.10 0.25
C ARG A 13 -7.51 -18.79 1.42
N GLY A 14 -7.55 -18.14 2.58
CA GLY A 14 -8.00 -18.74 3.84
C GLY A 14 -6.91 -19.63 4.47
N GLY A 15 -6.64 -19.37 5.75
CA GLY A 15 -5.62 -20.04 6.56
C GLY A 15 -4.22 -19.43 6.47
N VAL A 16 -3.46 -19.64 7.54
CA VAL A 16 -2.02 -19.39 7.64
C VAL A 16 -1.30 -20.74 7.72
N LYS A 17 -0.54 -21.09 6.68
CA LYS A 17 0.21 -22.36 6.56
C LYS A 17 1.49 -22.08 5.78
N GLU A 18 2.45 -23.00 5.79
CA GLU A 18 3.65 -22.86 4.97
C GLU A 18 3.29 -22.53 3.52
N GLY A 19 4.15 -21.70 2.93
CA GLY A 19 4.01 -21.26 1.55
C GLY A 19 3.96 -22.44 0.59
N SER A 20 3.50 -22.17 -0.62
CA SER A 20 3.40 -23.19 -1.65
C SER A 20 3.81 -22.59 -2.98
N PHE A 21 4.56 -23.36 -3.77
CA PHE A 21 4.85 -23.05 -5.17
C PHE A 21 3.60 -23.16 -6.05
N THR A 22 2.51 -23.72 -5.53
CA THR A 22 1.23 -23.81 -6.22
C THR A 22 0.56 -22.44 -6.29
N ILE A 23 0.02 -22.13 -7.46
CA ILE A 23 -0.74 -20.90 -7.70
C ILE A 23 -2.19 -21.13 -7.26
N TYR A 24 -2.72 -20.26 -6.39
CA TYR A 24 -4.09 -20.32 -5.90
C TYR A 24 -4.93 -19.17 -6.47
N PRO A 25 -6.21 -19.40 -6.82
CA PRO A 25 -7.13 -18.31 -7.05
C PRO A 25 -7.38 -17.56 -5.74
N VAL A 26 -7.48 -16.24 -5.83
CA VAL A 26 -7.82 -15.37 -4.69
C VAL A 26 -9.23 -14.85 -4.94
N HIS A 27 -10.15 -15.21 -4.06
CA HIS A 27 -11.55 -14.80 -4.16
C HIS A 27 -11.73 -13.50 -3.37
N ILE A 28 -11.82 -12.36 -4.07
CA ILE A 28 -11.97 -11.04 -3.45
C ILE A 28 -13.45 -10.65 -3.35
N SER A 29 -14.18 -10.73 -4.46
CA SER A 29 -15.60 -10.39 -4.53
C SER A 29 -16.22 -11.05 -5.77
N SER A 30 -17.53 -11.32 -5.71
CA SER A 30 -18.33 -11.75 -6.86
C SER A 30 -19.05 -10.61 -7.59
N THR A 31 -18.96 -9.38 -7.07
CA THR A 31 -19.75 -8.23 -7.56
C THR A 31 -18.92 -7.14 -8.23
N VAL A 32 -17.59 -7.22 -8.18
CA VAL A 32 -16.67 -6.21 -8.74
C VAL A 32 -15.51 -6.89 -9.45
N SER A 33 -14.95 -6.21 -10.45
CA SER A 33 -13.73 -6.64 -11.13
C SER A 33 -12.52 -6.03 -10.43
N ILE A 34 -11.39 -6.74 -10.42
CA ILE A 34 -10.13 -6.20 -9.90
C ILE A 34 -9.35 -5.56 -11.04
N ILE A 35 -9.05 -4.27 -10.92
CA ILE A 35 -8.36 -3.47 -11.95
C ILE A 35 -6.89 -3.26 -11.64
N GLN A 36 -6.49 -3.37 -10.37
CA GLN A 36 -5.11 -3.23 -9.96
C GLN A 36 -4.81 -4.09 -8.73
N ILE A 37 -3.58 -4.58 -8.64
CA ILE A 37 -3.04 -5.25 -7.46
C ILE A 37 -1.69 -4.65 -7.08
N SER A 38 -1.32 -4.79 -5.82
CA SER A 38 0.01 -4.45 -5.31
C SER A 38 0.38 -5.41 -4.18
N ALA A 39 1.64 -5.85 -4.15
CA ALA A 39 2.16 -6.75 -3.12
C ALA A 39 3.29 -6.07 -2.36
N GLY A 40 3.18 -6.05 -1.02
CA GLY A 40 4.27 -5.69 -0.12
C GLY A 40 5.04 -6.91 0.35
N ARG A 41 5.89 -6.74 1.37
CA ARG A 41 6.72 -7.85 1.90
C ARG A 41 5.90 -9.01 2.45
N SER A 42 4.80 -8.71 3.12
CA SER A 42 3.95 -9.71 3.78
C SER A 42 2.47 -9.31 3.77
N HIS A 43 2.08 -8.44 2.85
CA HIS A 43 0.69 -8.02 2.66
C HIS A 43 0.41 -7.79 1.18
N SER A 44 -0.87 -7.80 0.84
CA SER A 44 -1.34 -7.69 -0.53
C SER A 44 -2.56 -6.77 -0.57
N MET A 45 -2.68 -6.02 -1.65
CA MET A 45 -3.72 -5.04 -1.90
C MET A 45 -4.34 -5.26 -3.28
N ALA A 46 -5.63 -4.99 -3.41
CA ALA A 46 -6.35 -5.02 -4.68
C ALA A 46 -7.37 -3.88 -4.78
N VAL A 47 -7.36 -3.17 -5.89
CA VAL A 47 -8.32 -2.12 -6.24
C VAL A 47 -9.33 -2.69 -7.21
N SER A 48 -10.60 -2.42 -6.95
CA SER A 48 -11.71 -2.83 -7.81
C SER A 48 -12.16 -1.72 -8.76
N ASP A 49 -12.92 -2.09 -9.79
CA ASP A 49 -13.50 -1.19 -10.80
C ASP A 49 -14.48 -0.15 -10.24
N ASP A 50 -15.10 -0.43 -9.08
CA ASP A 50 -15.93 0.52 -8.33
C ASP A 50 -15.14 1.34 -7.27
N GLY A 51 -13.80 1.23 -7.32
CA GLY A 51 -12.87 1.98 -6.49
C GLY A 51 -12.78 1.53 -5.03
N ARG A 52 -13.32 0.35 -4.67
CA ARG A 52 -13.05 -0.25 -3.34
C ARG A 52 -11.64 -0.84 -3.31
N LEU A 53 -10.97 -0.67 -2.16
CA LEU A 53 -9.69 -1.28 -1.85
C LEU A 53 -9.88 -2.49 -0.92
N PHE A 54 -9.19 -3.59 -1.24
CA PHE A 54 -9.16 -4.82 -0.45
C PHE A 54 -7.74 -5.13 -0.01
N ALA A 55 -7.59 -5.63 1.21
CA ALA A 55 -6.31 -5.88 1.87
C ALA A 55 -6.29 -7.26 2.54
N TRP A 56 -5.14 -7.94 2.49
CA TRP A 56 -4.88 -9.19 3.22
C TRP A 56 -3.38 -9.39 3.48
N GLY A 57 -3.04 -10.32 4.37
CA GLY A 57 -1.69 -10.59 4.87
C GLY A 57 -1.46 -10.07 6.29
N SER A 58 -0.23 -9.66 6.60
CA SER A 58 0.17 -9.13 7.91
C SER A 58 -0.41 -7.73 8.13
N ASN A 59 -0.80 -7.44 9.36
CA ASN A 59 -1.20 -6.12 9.86
C ASN A 59 -0.37 -5.69 11.10
N SER A 60 0.75 -6.37 11.36
CA SER A 60 1.63 -6.11 12.50
C SER A 60 2.13 -4.66 12.58
N HIS A 61 2.19 -3.97 11.45
CA HIS A 61 2.57 -2.57 11.33
C HIS A 61 1.42 -1.72 10.79
N GLY A 62 0.16 -2.16 10.92
CA GLY A 62 -1.02 -1.41 10.46
C GLY A 62 -1.19 -1.37 8.94
N GLN A 63 -0.40 -2.11 8.16
CA GLN A 63 -0.39 -2.04 6.70
C GLN A 63 -1.70 -2.47 6.01
N LEU A 64 -2.63 -3.12 6.71
CA LEU A 64 -3.96 -3.45 6.16
C LEU A 64 -5.02 -2.37 6.43
N ALA A 65 -4.67 -1.30 7.14
CA ALA A 65 -5.62 -0.28 7.59
C ALA A 65 -6.80 -0.88 8.40
N MET A 66 -6.48 -1.82 9.29
CA MET A 66 -7.41 -2.45 10.23
C MET A 66 -7.05 -2.10 11.66
N SER A 67 -7.99 -2.33 12.59
CA SER A 67 -7.83 -2.08 14.02
C SER A 67 -6.60 -2.80 14.61
N THR A 68 -6.09 -2.26 15.72
CA THR A 68 -4.83 -2.69 16.34
C THR A 68 -4.85 -4.11 16.90
N ASP A 69 -6.03 -4.65 17.17
CA ASP A 69 -6.27 -6.03 17.63
C ASP A 69 -6.24 -7.05 16.48
N VAL A 70 -6.32 -6.60 15.23
CA VAL A 70 -6.19 -7.46 14.04
C VAL A 70 -4.72 -7.52 13.63
N LEU A 71 -4.07 -8.66 13.87
CA LEU A 71 -2.64 -8.84 13.53
C LEU A 71 -2.39 -9.29 12.09
N ASN A 72 -3.39 -9.91 11.45
CA ASN A 72 -3.33 -10.36 10.07
C ASN A 72 -4.75 -10.65 9.52
N SER A 73 -4.86 -10.82 8.20
CA SER A 73 -6.05 -11.31 7.53
C SER A 73 -5.64 -12.30 6.45
N ASP A 74 -6.14 -13.53 6.52
CA ASP A 74 -5.85 -14.62 5.58
C ASP A 74 -6.81 -14.68 4.40
N ILE A 75 -7.81 -13.80 4.39
CA ILE A 75 -8.73 -13.55 3.31
C ILE A 75 -8.75 -12.04 2.98
N PRO A 76 -9.01 -11.66 1.71
CA PRO A 76 -9.25 -10.28 1.33
C PRO A 76 -10.37 -9.67 2.16
N LYS A 77 -10.10 -8.52 2.77
CA LYS A 77 -11.10 -7.70 3.47
C LYS A 77 -11.07 -6.29 2.92
N ARG A 78 -12.24 -5.68 2.82
CA ARG A 78 -12.36 -4.29 2.36
C ARG A 78 -11.70 -3.35 3.39
N VAL A 79 -10.86 -2.43 2.91
CA VAL A 79 -10.33 -1.33 3.73
C VAL A 79 -11.45 -0.32 3.97
N PRO A 80 -11.83 -0.04 5.23
CA PRO A 80 -12.89 0.91 5.53
C PRO A 80 -12.41 2.36 5.33
N SER A 81 -13.37 3.28 5.17
CA SER A 81 -13.15 4.73 5.29
C SER A 81 -12.15 5.38 4.31
N LEU A 82 -11.93 4.77 3.15
CA LEU A 82 -11.24 5.40 2.03
C LEU A 82 -12.24 5.96 1.01
N PRO A 83 -11.95 7.12 0.39
CA PRO A 83 -12.61 7.50 -0.85
C PRO A 83 -12.27 6.49 -1.96
N GLU A 84 -12.94 6.65 -3.10
CA GLU A 84 -12.70 5.85 -4.29
C GLU A 84 -11.20 5.79 -4.64
N THR A 85 -10.62 4.59 -4.60
CA THR A 85 -9.20 4.38 -4.90
C THR A 85 -9.04 4.03 -6.37
N VAL A 86 -8.12 4.71 -7.06
CA VAL A 86 -7.77 4.41 -8.46
C VAL A 86 -6.37 3.83 -8.60
N GLN A 87 -5.49 4.06 -7.60
CA GLN A 87 -4.17 3.45 -7.55
C GLN A 87 -3.80 3.02 -6.13
N VAL A 88 -3.09 1.90 -5.99
CA VAL A 88 -2.43 1.48 -4.74
C VAL A 88 -0.98 1.08 -5.00
N ALA A 89 -0.08 1.34 -4.04
CA ALA A 89 1.29 0.82 -4.03
C ALA A 89 1.70 0.39 -2.62
N CYS A 90 2.39 -0.73 -2.53
CA CYS A 90 2.81 -1.36 -1.27
C CYS A 90 4.33 -1.28 -1.11
N GLY A 91 4.78 -0.80 0.04
CA GLY A 91 6.14 -1.00 0.49
C GLY A 91 6.27 -2.28 1.34
N ALA A 92 7.33 -2.38 2.14
CA ALA A 92 7.53 -3.54 3.01
C ALA A 92 6.45 -3.64 4.10
N SER A 93 6.20 -2.52 4.78
CA SER A 93 5.30 -2.41 5.95
C SER A 93 4.37 -1.19 5.87
N HIS A 94 4.28 -0.53 4.71
CA HIS A 94 3.42 0.63 4.48
C HIS A 94 2.67 0.47 3.17
N THR A 95 1.59 1.23 3.05
CA THR A 95 0.77 1.27 1.84
C THR A 95 0.40 2.71 1.55
N VAL A 96 0.41 3.06 0.26
CA VAL A 96 -0.04 4.35 -0.25
C VAL A 96 -1.14 4.13 -1.29
N SER A 97 -2.16 4.97 -1.28
CA SER A 97 -3.22 4.96 -2.28
C SER A 97 -3.46 6.35 -2.87
N LEU A 98 -3.93 6.38 -4.11
CA LEU A 98 -4.33 7.57 -4.85
C LEU A 98 -5.82 7.45 -5.19
N ASN A 99 -6.57 8.53 -4.96
CA ASN A 99 -7.97 8.62 -5.35
C ASN A 99 -8.14 9.32 -6.72
N GLY A 100 -9.33 9.25 -7.32
CA GLY A 100 -9.60 9.88 -8.62
C GLY A 100 -9.51 11.42 -8.63
N GLY A 101 -9.51 12.06 -7.46
CA GLY A 101 -9.35 13.50 -7.29
C GLY A 101 -7.89 13.94 -7.08
N GLY A 102 -6.91 13.05 -7.20
CA GLY A 102 -5.49 13.38 -7.01
C GLY A 102 -5.03 13.44 -5.56
N ARG A 103 -5.84 12.97 -4.60
CA ARG A 103 -5.51 12.94 -3.17
C ARG A 103 -4.77 11.65 -2.82
N VAL A 104 -3.73 11.77 -2.00
CA VAL A 104 -2.86 10.67 -1.59
C VAL A 104 -3.08 10.32 -0.12
N PHE A 105 -3.24 9.03 0.16
CA PHE A 105 -3.38 8.51 1.52
C PHE A 105 -2.26 7.52 1.82
N ILE A 106 -1.79 7.51 3.06
CA ILE A 106 -0.74 6.60 3.54
C ILE A 106 -1.13 5.99 4.89
N TRP A 107 -0.77 4.74 5.09
CA TRP A 107 -0.85 4.04 6.37
C TRP A 107 0.24 2.99 6.48
N GLY A 108 0.27 2.32 7.63
CA GLY A 108 1.31 1.39 8.00
C GLY A 108 2.48 2.09 8.72
N GLN A 109 3.68 1.50 8.61
CA GLN A 109 4.89 2.05 9.22
C GLN A 109 5.36 3.33 8.51
N GLN A 110 5.61 4.39 9.29
CA GLN A 110 6.08 5.69 8.81
C GLN A 110 7.59 5.83 8.99
N SER A 111 8.22 6.78 8.29
CA SER A 111 9.67 7.01 8.34
C SER A 111 10.18 7.55 9.68
N ASP A 112 9.29 8.14 10.49
CA ASP A 112 9.59 8.59 11.86
C ASP A 112 9.45 7.48 12.90
N GLY A 113 9.17 6.24 12.47
CA GLY A 113 8.97 5.08 13.33
C GLY A 113 7.55 4.94 13.87
N ARG A 114 6.64 5.89 13.63
CA ARG A 114 5.23 5.75 14.01
C ARG A 114 4.51 4.72 13.14
N ILE A 115 3.43 4.15 13.68
CA ILE A 115 2.54 3.25 12.96
C ILE A 115 1.16 3.89 12.83
N ARG A 116 0.61 3.90 11.62
CA ARG A 116 -0.77 4.31 11.36
C ARG A 116 -1.61 3.09 10.99
N HIS A 117 -2.65 2.84 11.77
CA HIS A 117 -3.61 1.74 11.57
C HIS A 117 -4.82 2.15 10.72
N SER A 118 -4.89 3.42 10.33
CA SER A 118 -5.91 3.96 9.44
C SER A 118 -5.26 4.82 8.36
N PRO A 119 -5.88 4.92 7.17
CA PRO A 119 -5.41 5.80 6.11
C PRO A 119 -5.42 7.25 6.57
N ALA A 120 -4.29 7.92 6.42
CA ALA A 120 -4.15 9.35 6.65
C ALA A 120 -3.85 10.04 5.32
N GLU A 121 -4.55 11.12 5.04
CA GLU A 121 -4.25 11.95 3.88
C GLU A 121 -2.92 12.68 4.06
N ILE A 122 -2.14 12.78 2.99
CA ILE A 122 -0.89 13.53 2.97
C ILE A 122 -1.20 15.00 2.63
N GLU A 123 -1.18 15.86 3.64
CA GLU A 123 -1.67 17.24 3.56
C GLU A 123 -1.01 18.09 2.48
N ILE A 124 0.29 17.91 2.26
CA ILE A 124 1.05 18.67 1.24
C ILE A 124 0.50 18.47 -0.19
N PHE A 125 -0.20 17.37 -0.45
CA PHE A 125 -0.77 17.05 -1.76
C PHE A 125 -2.26 17.42 -1.89
N ILE A 126 -2.90 17.99 -0.85
CA ILE A 126 -4.31 18.39 -0.90
C ILE A 126 -4.58 19.38 -2.04
N SER A 127 -3.65 20.31 -2.27
CA SER A 127 -3.74 21.34 -3.32
C SER A 127 -2.83 21.09 -4.52
N ILE A 128 -2.23 19.90 -4.61
CA ILE A 128 -1.29 19.54 -5.66
C ILE A 128 -1.79 18.25 -6.33
N PRO A 129 -2.40 18.33 -7.54
CA PRO A 129 -2.94 17.15 -8.21
C PRO A 129 -1.86 16.10 -8.45
N VAL A 130 -1.98 14.96 -7.79
CA VAL A 130 -1.12 13.79 -7.99
C VAL A 130 -1.70 12.91 -9.09
N ILE A 131 -0.83 12.46 -10.00
CA ILE A 131 -1.22 11.58 -11.11
C ILE A 131 -0.69 10.16 -10.97
N ARG A 132 0.39 9.94 -10.22
CA ARG A 132 0.96 8.61 -9.98
C ARG A 132 1.60 8.48 -8.61
N ILE A 133 1.47 7.29 -8.03
CA ILE A 133 2.18 6.86 -6.83
C ILE A 133 3.05 5.63 -7.11
N SER A 134 4.12 5.48 -6.34
CA SER A 134 4.96 4.27 -6.29
C SER A 134 5.51 4.06 -4.88
N ALA A 135 5.78 2.82 -4.50
CA ALA A 135 6.38 2.47 -3.23
C ALA A 135 7.52 1.48 -3.45
N GLY A 136 8.69 1.80 -2.86
CA GLY A 136 9.76 0.85 -2.64
C GLY A 136 9.65 0.21 -1.24
N ASN A 137 10.63 -0.59 -0.87
CA ASN A 137 10.62 -1.30 0.43
C ASN A 137 10.38 -0.34 1.61
N LEU A 138 11.10 0.78 1.66
CA LEU A 138 11.08 1.72 2.78
C LEU A 138 10.98 3.19 2.33
N PHE A 139 10.52 3.43 1.11
CA PHE A 139 10.32 4.76 0.55
C PHE A 139 9.08 4.83 -0.34
N THR A 140 8.56 6.03 -0.53
CA THR A 140 7.39 6.33 -1.34
C THR A 140 7.74 7.43 -2.33
N MET A 141 7.17 7.37 -3.52
CA MET A 141 7.31 8.38 -4.57
C MET A 141 5.95 8.80 -5.11
N VAL A 142 5.84 10.07 -5.48
CA VAL A 142 4.62 10.72 -5.97
C VAL A 142 4.98 11.59 -7.16
N LEU A 143 4.27 11.44 -8.28
CA LEU A 143 4.38 12.31 -9.45
C LEU A 143 3.15 13.21 -9.55
N THR A 144 3.36 14.52 -9.63
CA THR A 144 2.29 15.50 -9.79
C THR A 144 1.94 15.73 -11.25
N ALA A 145 0.77 16.32 -11.50
CA ALA A 145 0.35 16.75 -12.84
C ALA A 145 1.28 17.80 -13.46
N SER A 146 2.01 18.57 -12.64
CA SER A 146 3.03 19.52 -13.09
C SER A 146 4.34 18.87 -13.52
N GLY A 147 4.47 17.54 -13.35
CA GLY A 147 5.69 16.79 -13.65
C GLY A 147 6.72 16.79 -12.52
N THR A 148 6.38 17.30 -11.34
CA THR A 148 7.27 17.31 -10.17
C THR A 148 7.24 15.95 -9.49
N LEU A 149 8.42 15.40 -9.19
CA LEU A 149 8.56 14.14 -8.48
C LEU A 149 8.87 14.42 -7.01
N PHE A 150 8.06 13.87 -6.12
CA PHE A 150 8.32 13.88 -4.69
C PHE A 150 8.72 12.49 -4.22
N ALA A 151 9.75 12.41 -3.38
CA ALA A 151 10.17 11.16 -2.76
C ALA A 151 10.42 11.37 -1.27
N TRP A 152 10.04 10.37 -0.46
CA TRP A 152 10.37 10.34 0.97
C TRP A 152 10.52 8.93 1.51
N GLY A 153 11.21 8.82 2.65
CA GLY A 153 11.48 7.57 3.34
C GLY A 153 12.96 7.35 3.59
N LYS A 154 13.36 6.08 3.75
CA LYS A 154 14.77 5.71 3.89
C LYS A 154 15.54 6.23 2.66
N ASN A 155 16.77 6.72 2.83
CA ASN A 155 17.63 7.15 1.72
C ASN A 155 19.08 6.60 1.77
N ASP A 156 19.35 5.56 2.56
CA ASP A 156 20.72 5.06 2.76
C ASP A 156 21.44 4.64 1.45
N GLU A 157 20.70 4.28 0.40
CA GLU A 157 21.21 3.88 -0.92
C GLU A 157 20.93 4.95 -2.00
N GLY A 158 20.57 6.18 -1.63
CA GLY A 158 20.26 7.26 -2.57
C GLY A 158 18.92 7.12 -3.30
N GLN A 159 18.04 6.22 -2.83
CA GLN A 159 16.74 5.95 -3.45
C GLN A 159 15.78 7.14 -3.58
N LEU A 160 16.03 8.26 -2.88
CA LEU A 160 15.24 9.48 -3.04
C LEU A 160 15.67 10.31 -4.25
N GLY A 161 16.85 10.07 -4.82
CA GLY A 161 17.34 10.77 -6.02
C GLY A 161 17.73 12.23 -5.79
N ASP A 162 17.80 12.69 -4.54
CA ASP A 162 18.08 14.07 -4.15
C ASP A 162 19.58 14.40 -4.06
N PHE A 163 20.42 13.54 -4.63
CA PHE A 163 21.88 13.56 -4.51
C PHE A 163 22.40 13.51 -3.07
N THR A 164 21.56 13.08 -2.12
CA THR A 164 21.96 12.82 -0.74
C THR A 164 21.73 11.35 -0.39
N ASN A 165 22.37 10.91 0.71
CA ASN A 165 22.06 9.64 1.37
C ASN A 165 21.33 9.89 2.71
N ARG A 166 20.60 11.00 2.83
CA ARG A 166 19.85 11.35 4.05
C ARG A 166 18.37 11.17 3.79
N SER A 167 17.70 10.46 4.69
CA SER A 167 16.24 10.35 4.67
C SER A 167 15.63 11.74 4.71
N ALA A 168 14.89 12.11 3.68
CA ALA A 168 14.36 13.44 3.48
C ALA A 168 13.01 13.39 2.75
N PHE A 169 12.35 14.53 2.65
CA PHE A 169 11.31 14.78 1.67
C PHE A 169 11.93 15.66 0.59
N ALA A 170 12.04 15.16 -0.64
CA ALA A 170 12.66 15.88 -1.75
C ALA A 170 11.66 16.04 -2.90
N GLY A 171 11.57 17.26 -3.43
CA GLY A 171 10.96 17.54 -4.72
C GLY A 171 12.06 17.68 -5.76
N ILE A 172 12.00 16.91 -6.85
CA ILE A 172 12.99 16.84 -7.93
C ILE A 172 12.29 17.15 -9.26
#